data_AF-A0A0G1MHB8-F1
#
_entry.id   AF-A0A0G1MHB8-F1
#
_cell.length_a   1.000
_cell.length_b   1.000
_cell.length_c   1.000
_cell.angle_alpha   90.00
_cell.angle_beta   90.00
_cell.angle_gamma   90.00
#
_symmetry.space_group_name_H-M   'P 1'
#
loop_
_entity.id
_entity.type
_entity.pdbx_description
1 polymer ?
#
loop_
_entity_poly.entity_id
_entity_poly.type
_entity_poly.pdbx_seq_one_letter_code
_entity_poly.pdbx_strand_id
1 'polypeptide(L)'
;MNAGSMKEHAQAENALSQTLKSLFAVSESYPQLQASNNFMDLQRNLTDAEDKIQAARRFYNGMVRDFNTKLQVFPTNLIAGTFGFVKREFYDAPEVVNEVPVVKF
;
A
#
# COMPACT_ATOMS: atom_id res chain seq x y z
N MET A 1 5.26 0.39 19.11
CA MET A 1 4.45 -0.31 18.10
C MET A 1 5.27 -0.34 16.82
N ASN A 2 6.18 -1.31 16.68
CA ASN A 2 6.88 -1.54 15.42
C ASN A 2 6.10 -2.65 14.71
N ALA A 3 5.43 -2.34 13.61
CA ALA A 3 5.00 -3.39 12.69
C ALA A 3 6.29 -3.95 12.07
N GLY A 4 6.53 -5.24 12.27
CA GLY A 4 7.82 -5.88 11.97
C GLY A 4 8.02 -6.14 10.48
N SER A 5 6.95 -6.09 9.68
CA SER A 5 6.99 -6.32 8.24
C SER A 5 6.15 -5.30 7.44
N MET A 6 6.48 -5.16 6.15
CA MET A 6 5.75 -4.27 5.23
C MET A 6 4.26 -4.64 5.14
N LYS A 7 3.98 -5.95 5.19
CA LYS A 7 2.62 -6.50 5.17
C LYS A 7 1.81 -6.11 6.40
N GLU A 8 2.41 -6.18 7.60
CA GLU A 8 1.75 -5.76 8.85
C GLU A 8 1.42 -4.25 8.84
N HIS A 9 2.35 -3.44 8.34
CA HIS A 9 2.11 -2.00 8.15
C HIS A 9 0.93 -1.75 7.21
N ALA A 10 0.87 -2.45 6.07
CA ALA A 10 -0.22 -2.31 5.11
C ALA A 10 -1.57 -2.73 5.71
N GLN A 11 -1.61 -3.80 6.50
CA GLN A 11 -2.82 -4.27 7.19
C GLN A 11 -3.33 -3.24 8.21
N ALA A 12 -2.44 -2.71 9.05
CA ALA A 12 -2.80 -1.71 10.04
C ALA A 12 -3.34 -0.43 9.39
N GLU A 13 -2.71 0.01 8.30
CA GLU A 13 -3.14 1.20 7.56
C GLU A 13 -4.48 0.97 6.85
N ASN A 14 -4.69 -0.20 6.23
CA ASN A 14 -5.97 -0.56 5.63
C ASN A 14 -7.12 -0.58 6.66
N ALA A 15 -6.87 -1.08 7.87
CA ALA A 15 -7.84 -1.04 8.96
C ALA A 15 -8.17 0.39 9.39
N LEU A 16 -7.17 1.28 9.43
CA LEU A 16 -7.37 2.71 9.71
C LEU A 16 -8.23 3.37 8.62
N SER A 17 -7.89 3.20 7.34
CA SER A 17 -8.66 3.78 6.22
C SER A 17 -10.11 3.28 6.21
N GLN A 18 -10.36 2.00 6.56
CA GLN A 18 -11.71 1.47 6.72
C GLN A 18 -12.46 2.13 7.87
N THR A 19 -11.81 2.29 9.02
CA THR A 19 -12.38 2.94 10.20
C THR A 19 -12.76 4.39 9.91
N LEU A 20 -11.91 5.13 9.18
CA LEU A 20 -12.19 6.51 8.78
C LEU A 20 -13.40 6.60 7.84
N LYS A 21 -13.54 5.67 6.88
CA LYS A 21 -14.74 5.59 6.04
C LYS A 21 -16.00 5.35 6.85
N SER A 22 -15.96 4.42 7.81
CA SER A 22 -17.08 4.17 8.72
C SER A 22 -17.42 5.39 9.57
N LEU A 23 -16.42 6.12 10.07
CA LEU A 23 -16.61 7.35 10.83
C LEU A 23 -17.33 8.42 9.98
N PHE A 24 -16.91 8.62 8.73
CA PHE A 24 -17.58 9.58 7.85
C PHE A 24 -19.02 9.17 7.51
N ALA A 25 -19.27 7.88 7.26
CA ALA A 25 -20.63 7.38 7.05
C ALA A 25 -21.54 7.64 8.26
N VAL A 26 -21.04 7.47 9.48
CA VAL A 26 -21.81 7.80 10.70
C VAL A 26 -22.04 9.31 10.81
N SER A 27 -21.05 10.14 10.45
CA SER A 27 -21.18 11.59 10.53
C SER A 27 -22.29 12.17 9.63
N GLU A 28 -22.69 11.47 8.57
CA GLU A 28 -23.85 11.83 7.72
C GLU A 28 -25.16 11.86 8.48
N SER A 29 -25.29 11.07 9.55
CA SER A 29 -26.46 11.11 10.44
C SER A 29 -26.46 12.30 11.41
N TYR A 30 -25.38 13.10 11.47
CA TYR A 30 -25.22 14.24 12.36
C TYR A 30 -24.89 15.55 11.60
N PRO A 31 -25.90 16.21 10.99
CA PRO A 31 -25.69 17.41 10.17
C PRO A 31 -25.00 18.57 10.90
N GLN A 32 -25.21 18.70 12.21
CA GLN A 32 -24.54 19.71 13.03
C GLN A 32 -23.02 19.49 13.13
N LEU A 33 -22.57 18.23 13.11
CA LEU A 33 -21.15 17.88 13.12
C LEU A 33 -20.52 18.16 11.75
N GLN A 34 -21.23 17.83 10.67
CA GLN A 34 -20.79 18.13 9.30
C GLN A 34 -20.65 19.64 9.03
N ALA A 35 -21.54 20.46 9.59
CA ALA A 35 -21.46 21.91 9.47
C ALA A 35 -20.35 22.55 10.32
N SER A 36 -19.66 21.79 11.17
CA SER A 36 -18.55 22.28 11.97
C SER A 36 -17.31 22.46 11.10
N ASN A 37 -16.78 23.69 11.02
CA ASN A 37 -15.54 23.99 10.28
C ASN A 37 -14.37 23.07 10.70
N ASN A 38 -14.21 22.80 12.00
CA ASN A 38 -13.17 21.92 12.51
C ASN A 38 -13.29 20.48 11.97
N PHE A 39 -14.51 20.00 11.79
CA PHE A 39 -14.77 18.66 11.25
C PHE A 39 -14.50 18.60 9.75
N MET A 40 -14.92 19.63 9.00
CA MET A 40 -14.64 19.74 7.56
C MET A 40 -13.13 19.82 7.28
N ASP A 41 -12.39 20.59 8.08
CA ASP A 41 -10.93 20.68 7.97
C ASP A 41 -10.26 19.34 8.29
N LEU A 42 -10.73 18.63 9.32
CA LEU A 42 -10.23 17.29 9.64
C LEU A 42 -10.51 16.30 8.49
N GLN A 43 -11.72 16.29 7.95
CA GLN A 43 -12.09 15.41 6.83
C GLN A 43 -11.22 15.67 5.61
N ARG A 44 -10.97 16.93 5.28
CA ARG A 44 -10.09 17.31 4.17
C ARG A 44 -8.66 16.86 4.40
N ASN A 45 -8.11 17.12 5.58
CA ASN A 45 -6.74 16.72 5.91
C ASN A 45 -6.55 15.20 5.89
N LEU A 46 -7.54 14.44 6.37
CA LEU A 46 -7.51 12.98 6.33
C LEU A 46 -7.62 12.45 4.90
N THR A 47 -8.46 13.06 4.06
CA THR A 47 -8.57 12.71 2.63
C THR A 47 -7.24 12.98 1.91
N ASP A 48 -6.64 14.15 2.12
CA ASP A 48 -5.33 14.50 1.55
C ASP A 48 -4.22 13.56 2.04
N ALA A 49 -4.29 13.10 3.30
CA ALA A 49 -3.35 12.14 3.86
C ALA A 49 -3.51 10.76 3.19
N GLU A 50 -4.74 10.28 3.02
CA GLU A 50 -5.04 9.02 2.34
C GLU A 50 -4.56 9.04 0.88
N ASP A 51 -4.78 10.15 0.15
CA ASP A 51 -4.29 10.28 -1.23
C ASP A 51 -2.76 10.19 -1.32
N LYS A 52 -2.05 10.81 -0.37
CA LYS A 52 -0.59 10.73 -0.28
C LYS A 52 -0.11 9.33 0.06
N ILE A 53 -0.79 8.65 0.99
CA ILE A 53 -0.55 7.24 1.32
C ILE A 53 -0.68 6.39 0.07
N GLN A 54 -1.80 6.51 -0.65
CA GLN A 54 -2.03 5.73 -1.87
C GLN A 54 -0.99 6.03 -2.96
N ALA A 55 -0.56 7.29 -3.11
CA ALA A 55 0.52 7.66 -4.03
C ALA A 55 1.86 7.00 -3.62
N ALA A 56 2.21 7.03 -2.34
CA ALA A 56 3.41 6.40 -1.81
C ALA A 56 3.39 4.87 -2.02
N ARG A 57 2.24 4.22 -1.80
CA ARG A 57 2.05 2.78 -2.06
C ARG A 57 2.31 2.43 -3.52
N ARG A 58 1.71 3.17 -4.46
CA ARG A 58 1.93 2.97 -5.90
C ARG A 58 3.39 3.17 -6.28
N PHE A 59 4.03 4.20 -5.75
CA PHE A 59 5.43 4.50 -6.01
C PHE A 59 6.35 3.38 -5.50
N TYR A 60 6.17 2.94 -4.25
CA TYR A 60 6.92 1.82 -3.67
C TYR A 60 6.76 0.55 -4.51
N ASN A 61 5.53 0.19 -4.87
CA ASN A 61 5.25 -0.99 -5.67
C ASN A 61 5.90 -0.89 -7.06
N GLY A 62 5.87 0.29 -7.69
CA GLY A 62 6.58 0.53 -8.96
C GLY A 62 8.09 0.27 -8.84
N MET A 63 8.72 0.82 -7.79
CA MET A 63 10.14 0.61 -7.53
C MET A 63 10.48 -0.87 -7.24
N VAL A 64 9.68 -1.55 -6.42
CA VAL A 64 9.87 -2.97 -6.11
C VAL A 64 9.72 -3.83 -7.36
N ARG A 65 8.72 -3.55 -8.21
CA ARG A 65 8.54 -4.25 -9.49
C ARG A 65 9.77 -4.06 -10.38
N ASP A 66 10.23 -2.84 -10.57
CA ASP A 66 11.36 -2.53 -11.44
C ASP A 66 12.65 -3.17 -10.91
N PHE A 67 12.85 -3.12 -9.59
CA PHE A 67 13.96 -3.79 -8.92
C PHE A 67 13.91 -5.31 -9.10
N ASN A 68 12.78 -5.95 -8.78
CA ASN A 68 12.58 -7.40 -8.92
C ASN A 68 12.70 -7.87 -10.37
N THR A 69 12.31 -7.03 -11.33
CA THR A 69 12.48 -7.30 -12.76
C THR A 69 13.96 -7.26 -13.13
N LYS A 70 14.69 -6.23 -12.70
CA LYS A 70 16.14 -6.13 -12.94
C LYS A 70 16.92 -7.30 -12.36
N LEU A 71 16.53 -7.83 -11.19
CA LEU A 71 17.14 -9.03 -10.62
C LEU A 71 17.02 -10.28 -11.51
N GLN A 72 16.06 -10.31 -12.44
CA GLN A 72 15.79 -11.46 -13.31
C GLN A 72 16.31 -11.28 -14.73
N VAL A 73 16.77 -10.08 -15.10
CA VAL A 73 17.19 -9.73 -16.46
C VAL A 73 18.70 -9.72 -16.58
N PHE A 74 19.22 -10.24 -17.70
CA PHE A 74 20.65 -10.18 -18.03
C PHE A 74 21.07 -8.72 -18.35
N PRO A 75 22.27 -8.26 -17.91
CA PRO A 75 23.29 -8.99 -17.14
C PRO A 75 23.13 -8.90 -15.62
N THR A 76 22.14 -8.13 -15.15
CA THR A 76 21.98 -7.80 -13.73
C THR A 76 21.73 -9.03 -12.86
N ASN A 77 21.06 -10.06 -13.36
CA ASN A 77 20.86 -11.33 -12.64
C ASN A 77 22.16 -12.06 -12.22
N LEU A 78 23.25 -11.92 -13.00
CA LEU A 78 24.55 -12.54 -12.70
C LEU A 78 25.27 -11.82 -11.55
N ILE A 79 25.15 -10.49 -11.51
CA ILE A 79 25.75 -9.63 -10.49
C ILE A 79 24.86 -9.63 -9.22
N ALA A 80 23.54 -9.76 -9.38
CA ALA A 80 22.60 -9.77 -8.28
C ALA A 80 22.90 -10.85 -7.25
N GLY A 81 23.18 -12.08 -7.70
CA GLY A 81 23.50 -13.20 -6.83
C GLY A 81 24.84 -13.04 -6.11
N THR A 82 25.86 -12.51 -6.80
CA THR A 82 27.21 -12.36 -6.22
C THR A 82 27.28 -11.25 -5.16
N PHE A 83 26.44 -10.22 -5.28
CA PHE A 83 26.34 -9.11 -4.32
C PHE A 83 25.18 -9.26 -3.31
N GLY A 84 24.47 -10.40 -3.32
CA GLY A 84 23.44 -10.72 -2.33
C GLY A 84 22.14 -9.93 -2.46
N PHE A 85 21.82 -9.42 -3.65
CA PHE A 85 20.55 -8.72 -3.87
C PHE A 85 19.38 -9.70 -3.94
N VAL A 86 18.44 -9.59 -2.99
CA VAL A 86 17.25 -10.44 -2.89
C VAL A 86 15.99 -9.68 -3.29
N LYS A 87 14.98 -10.40 -3.81
CA LYS A 87 13.68 -9.81 -4.17
C LYS A 87 13.06 -9.08 -2.97
N ARG A 88 12.40 -7.96 -3.24
CA ARG A 88 11.62 -7.21 -2.25
C ARG A 88 10.15 -7.54 -2.38
N GLU A 89 9.45 -7.52 -1.25
CA GLU A 89 7.99 -7.69 -1.22
C GLU A 89 7.28 -6.41 -1.65
N PHE A 90 6.10 -6.56 -2.25
CA PHE A 90 5.22 -5.43 -2.52
C PHE A 90 4.54 -4.96 -1.23
N TYR A 91 4.12 -3.69 -1.21
CA TYR A 91 3.41 -3.08 -0.08
C TYR A 91 2.12 -3.84 0.26
N ASP A 92 1.41 -4.28 -0.77
CA ASP A 92 0.12 -4.96 -0.67
C ASP A 92 0.08 -6.09 -1.71
N ALA A 93 0.97 -7.07 -1.54
CA ALA A 93 1.00 -8.22 -2.43
C ALA A 93 -0.34 -8.97 -2.32
N PRO A 94 -1.15 -9.08 -3.40
CA PRO A 94 -2.33 -9.93 -3.36
C PRO A 94 -1.85 -11.36 -3.10
N GLU A 95 -2.46 -12.07 -2.14
CA GLU A 95 -2.11 -13.47 -1.84
C GLU A 95 -2.19 -14.37 -3.09
N VAL A 96 -2.99 -13.96 -4.08
CA VAL A 96 -3.33 -14.67 -5.32
C VAL A 96 -2.23 -14.60 -6.40
N VAL A 97 -1.21 -13.75 -6.29
CA VAL A 97 -0.19 -13.62 -7.36
C VAL A 97 0.80 -14.81 -7.41
N ASN A 98 0.68 -15.78 -6.49
CA ASN A 98 1.53 -16.97 -6.46
C ASN A 98 1.04 -18.12 -7.35
N GLU A 99 -0.12 -18.03 -7.98
CA GLU A 99 -0.52 -19.02 -8.99
C GLU A 99 0.15 -18.72 -10.33
N VAL A 100 1.33 -19.33 -10.53
CA VAL A 100 2.01 -19.34 -11.82
C VAL A 100 1.04 -19.94 -12.85
N PRO A 101 0.72 -19.24 -13.97
CA PRO A 101 -0.17 -19.80 -14.97
C PRO A 101 0.45 -21.06 -15.55
N VAL A 102 -0.19 -22.21 -15.32
CA VAL A 102 0.25 -23.50 -15.83
C VAL A 102 -0.09 -23.55 -17.32
N VAL A 103 0.88 -23.23 -18.18
CA VAL A 103 0.73 -23.40 -19.63
C VAL A 103 0.74 -24.90 -19.91
N LYS A 104 -0.43 -25.46 -20.22
CA LYS A 104 -0.55 -26.80 -20.80
C LYS A 104 -0.29 -26.69 -22.30
N PHE A 105 0.72 -27.42 -22.78
CA PHE A 105 0.91 -27.71 -24.20
C PHE A 105 -0.08 -28.78 -24.67
#